data_AF-A0A7V1N2P8-F1
#
_entry.id   AF-A0A7V1N2P8-F1
#
_cell.length_a   1.000
_cell.length_b   1.000
_cell.length_c   1.000
_cell.angle_alpha   90.00
_cell.angle_beta   90.00
_cell.angle_gamma   90.00
#
_symmetry.space_group_name_H-M   'P 1'
#
loop_
_entity.id
_entity.type
_entity.pdbx_description
1 polymer ?
#
loop_
_entity_poly.entity_id
_entity_poly.type
_entity_poly.pdbx_seq_one_letter_code
_entity_poly.pdbx_strand_id
1 'polypeptide(L)'
;MPNPSLFKEPQERALFEKYLEIKKKINTLLGKKDYHGALNTLVTLKSFIDDFFDHVMVMVEDKDIRQNRLALLTQIKELFLQLADLSKIPI
;
A
#
# COMPACT_ATOMS: atom_id res chain seq x y z
N MET A 1 -6.85 -8.16 -7.11
CA MET A 1 -7.10 -6.96 -6.26
C MET A 1 -7.77 -7.42 -4.97
N PRO A 2 -7.50 -6.78 -3.83
CA PRO A 2 -8.15 -7.07 -2.56
C PRO A 2 -9.63 -6.70 -2.63
N ASN A 3 -10.47 -7.51 -2.02
CA ASN A 3 -11.91 -7.36 -1.92
C ASN A 3 -12.27 -6.70 -0.58
N PRO A 4 -12.84 -5.48 -0.57
CA PRO A 4 -13.22 -4.78 0.66
C PRO A 4 -14.27 -5.52 1.50
N SER A 5 -15.10 -6.36 0.87
CA SER A 5 -16.12 -7.16 1.58
C SER A 5 -15.53 -8.26 2.47
N LEU A 6 -14.24 -8.58 2.28
CA LEU A 6 -13.51 -9.58 3.08
C LEU A 6 -12.62 -8.96 4.16
N PHE A 7 -12.62 -7.63 4.33
CA PHE A 7 -11.91 -6.99 5.43
C PHE A 7 -12.63 -7.26 6.75
N LYS A 8 -11.89 -7.76 7.74
CA LYS A 8 -12.41 -8.02 9.09
C LYS A 8 -12.04 -6.91 10.05
N GLU A 9 -10.81 -6.43 9.95
CA GLU A 9 -10.30 -5.40 10.84
C GLU A 9 -10.40 -4.01 10.20
N PRO A 10 -10.67 -2.96 10.99
CA PRO A 10 -10.74 -1.59 10.49
C PRO A 10 -9.40 -1.13 9.89
N GLN A 11 -8.27 -1.67 10.35
CA GLN A 11 -6.93 -1.38 9.85
C GLN A 11 -6.73 -1.87 8.41
N GLU A 12 -7.35 -2.98 8.01
CA GLU A 12 -7.31 -3.46 6.61
C GLU A 12 -7.97 -2.43 5.68
N ARG A 13 -9.12 -1.91 6.11
CA ARG A 13 -9.87 -0.92 5.35
C ARG A 13 -9.13 0.42 5.32
N ALA A 14 -8.62 0.88 6.47
CA ALA A 14 -7.85 2.11 6.57
C ALA A 14 -6.59 2.07 5.67
N LEU A 15 -5.85 0.95 5.69
CA LEU A 15 -4.69 0.75 4.84
C LEU A 15 -5.07 0.77 3.35
N PHE A 16 -6.16 0.10 2.98
CA PHE A 16 -6.61 0.06 1.59
C PHE A 16 -7.08 1.43 1.08
N GLU A 17 -7.88 2.15 1.86
CA GLU A 17 -8.33 3.51 1.54
C GLU A 17 -7.13 4.44 1.37
N LYS A 18 -6.16 4.36 2.30
CA LYS A 18 -4.94 5.18 2.22
C LYS A 18 -4.09 4.83 1.01
N TYR A 19 -3.94 3.55 0.70
CA TYR A 19 -3.26 3.08 -0.50
C TYR A 19 -3.90 3.65 -1.78
N LEU A 20 -5.23 3.66 -1.89
CA LEU A 20 -5.92 4.24 -3.05
C LEU A 20 -5.67 5.75 -3.18
N GLU A 21 -5.73 6.48 -2.06
CA GLU A 21 -5.44 7.92 -2.03
C GLU A 21 -4.00 8.21 -2.47
N ILE A 22 -3.04 7.49 -1.90
CA ILE A 22 -1.61 7.65 -2.18
C ILE A 22 -1.28 7.26 -3.61
N LYS A 23 -1.83 6.15 -4.13
CA LYS A 23 -1.65 5.73 -5.52
C LYS A 23 -2.11 6.82 -6.50
N LYS A 24 -3.26 7.46 -6.23
CA LYS A 24 -3.77 8.55 -7.07
C LYS A 24 -2.84 9.79 -7.03
N LYS A 25 -2.34 10.14 -5.83
CA LYS A 25 -1.37 11.22 -5.65
C LYS A 25 -0.06 10.94 -6.38
N ILE A 26 0.51 9.74 -6.19
CA ILE A 26 1.74 9.29 -6.86
C ILE A 26 1.58 9.36 -8.38
N ASN A 27 0.50 8.82 -8.95
CA ASN A 27 0.27 8.90 -10.40
C ASN A 27 0.24 10.35 -10.92
N THR A 28 -0.34 11.26 -10.13
CA THR A 28 -0.38 12.69 -10.47
C THR A 28 1.02 13.32 -10.41
N LEU A 29 1.81 12.99 -9.39
CA LEU A 29 3.17 13.49 -9.18
C LEU A 29 4.15 12.94 -10.23
N LEU A 30 4.03 11.66 -10.57
CA LEU A 30 4.79 11.03 -11.65
C LEU A 30 4.49 11.67 -13.00
N GLY A 31 3.23 12.01 -13.28
CA GLY A 31 2.86 12.78 -14.48
C GLY A 31 3.52 14.16 -14.56
N LYS A 32 3.85 14.75 -13.40
CA LYS A 32 4.60 16.01 -13.27
C LYS A 32 6.12 15.83 -13.17
N LYS A 33 6.62 14.59 -13.24
CA LYS A 33 8.03 14.23 -12.97
C LYS A 33 8.51 14.63 -11.56
N ASP A 34 7.58 14.80 -10.62
CA ASP A 34 7.90 15.10 -9.22
C ASP A 34 8.10 13.80 -8.43
N TYR A 35 9.28 13.21 -8.59
CA TYR A 35 9.65 11.95 -7.95
C TYR A 35 9.87 12.12 -6.43
N HIS A 36 10.38 13.28 -6.00
CA HIS A 36 10.58 13.58 -4.59
C HIS A 36 9.24 13.66 -3.84
N GLY A 37 8.25 14.34 -4.42
CA GLY A 37 6.90 14.37 -3.87
C GLY A 37 6.28 12.98 -3.80
N ALA A 38 6.49 12.14 -4.82
CA ALA A 38 5.98 10.77 -4.85
C ALA A 38 6.60 9.91 -3.73
N LEU A 39 7.92 9.99 -3.54
CA LEU A 39 8.64 9.30 -2.46
C LEU A 39 8.17 9.78 -1.07
N ASN A 40 8.04 11.09 -0.85
CA ASN A 40 7.52 11.64 0.40
C ASN A 40 6.09 11.17 0.69
N THR A 41 5.25 11.10 -0.34
CA THR A 41 3.88 10.59 -0.20
C THR A 41 3.89 9.12 0.21
N LEU A 42 4.80 8.32 -0.35
CA LEU A 42 4.93 6.89 -0.02
C LEU A 42 5.31 6.66 1.45
N VAL A 43 6.15 7.51 2.04
CA VAL A 43 6.52 7.42 3.47
C VAL A 43 5.28 7.48 4.38
N THR A 44 4.25 8.25 3.99
CA THR A 44 3.01 8.36 4.77
C THR A 44 2.20 7.05 4.83
N LEU A 45 2.47 6.10 3.93
CA LEU A 45 1.83 4.77 3.96
C LEU A 45 2.46 3.88 5.02
N LYS A 46 3.71 4.15 5.45
CA LYS A 46 4.44 3.31 6.41
C LYS A 46 3.67 3.13 7.72
N SER A 47 3.14 4.20 8.29
CA SER A 47 2.40 4.11 9.56
C SER A 47 1.18 3.21 9.47
N PHE A 48 0.45 3.26 8.35
CA PHE A 48 -0.73 2.41 8.11
C PHE A 48 -0.35 0.94 7.91
N ILE A 49 0.84 0.68 7.36
CA ILE A 49 1.37 -0.67 7.21
C ILE A 49 1.77 -1.22 8.57
N ASP A 50 2.47 -0.43 9.38
CA ASP A 50 2.84 -0.81 10.74
C ASP A 50 1.57 -1.11 11.57
N ASP A 51 0.58 -0.20 11.56
CA ASP A 51 -0.71 -0.39 12.25
C ASP A 51 -1.45 -1.65 11.77
N PHE A 52 -1.39 -1.95 10.47
CA PHE A 52 -1.94 -3.19 9.92
C PHE A 52 -1.22 -4.41 10.49
N PHE A 53 0.11 -4.45 10.54
CA PHE A 53 0.82 -5.61 11.08
C PHE A 53 0.64 -5.78 12.59
N ASP A 54 0.45 -4.68 13.33
CA ASP A 54 0.22 -4.71 14.78
C ASP A 54 -1.16 -5.28 15.13
N HIS A 55 -2.17 -5.07 14.29
CA HIS A 55 -3.55 -5.44 14.57
C HIS A 55 -4.10 -6.58 13.71
N VAL A 56 -3.50 -6.85 12.54
CA VAL A 56 -4.01 -7.79 11.54
C VAL A 56 -3.09 -9.00 11.43
N MET A 57 -3.55 -10.13 11.96
CA MET A 57 -2.82 -11.39 11.84
C MET A 57 -2.94 -11.96 10.42
N VAL A 58 -1.89 -11.89 9.60
CA VAL A 58 -1.99 -12.31 8.19
C VAL A 58 -2.26 -13.82 8.03
N MET A 59 -1.69 -14.63 8.92
CA MET A 59 -1.83 -16.09 8.89
C MET A 59 -3.07 -16.55 9.67
N VAL A 60 -4.24 -16.41 9.05
CA VAL A 60 -5.52 -16.94 9.55
C VAL A 60 -5.91 -18.25 8.87
N GLU A 61 -6.81 -19.00 9.50
CA GLU A 61 -7.35 -20.27 8.99
C GLU A 61 -8.21 -20.09 7.73
N ASP A 62 -8.94 -18.97 7.68
CA ASP A 62 -9.77 -18.60 6.54
C ASP A 62 -8.90 -18.24 5.33
N LYS A 63 -8.97 -19.09 4.29
CA LYS A 63 -8.17 -18.94 3.08
C LYS A 63 -8.51 -17.68 2.30
N ASP A 64 -9.78 -17.27 2.29
CA ASP A 64 -10.25 -16.12 1.52
C ASP A 64 -9.74 -14.82 2.16
N ILE A 65 -9.82 -14.73 3.49
CA ILE A 65 -9.28 -13.58 4.25
C ILE A 65 -7.76 -13.51 4.11
N ARG A 66 -7.06 -14.64 4.27
CA ARG A 66 -5.60 -14.69 4.10
C ARG A 66 -5.19 -14.24 2.71
N GLN A 67 -5.87 -14.73 1.67
CA GLN A 67 -5.58 -14.36 0.29
C GLN A 67 -5.88 -12.87 0.03
N ASN A 68 -6.92 -12.32 0.65
CA ASN A 68 -7.24 -10.91 0.57
C ASN A 68 -6.14 -10.02 1.19
N ARG A 69 -5.66 -10.39 2.38
CA ARG A 69 -4.54 -9.72 3.08
C ARG A 69 -3.26 -9.75 2.26
N LEU A 70 -2.93 -10.92 1.71
CA LEU A 70 -1.77 -11.08 0.81
C LEU A 70 -1.92 -10.23 -0.46
N ALA A 71 -3.12 -10.15 -1.04
CA ALA A 71 -3.38 -9.31 -2.22
C ALA A 71 -3.21 -7.81 -1.91
N LEU A 72 -3.60 -7.35 -0.73
CA LEU A 72 -3.39 -5.97 -0.27
C LEU A 72 -1.89 -5.67 -0.15
N LEU A 73 -1.14 -6.53 0.56
CA LEU A 73 0.31 -6.39 0.73
C LEU A 73 1.07 -6.44 -0.60
N THR A 74 0.64 -7.30 -1.52
CA THR A 74 1.25 -7.42 -2.85
C THR A 74 1.09 -6.12 -3.64
N GLN A 75 -0.11 -5.53 -3.65
CA GLN A 75 -0.33 -4.25 -4.33
C GLN A 75 0.51 -3.10 -3.74
N ILE A 76 0.63 -3.05 -2.42
CA ILE A 76 1.48 -2.05 -1.76
C ILE A 76 2.94 -2.26 -2.16
N LYS A 77 3.42 -3.51 -2.14
CA LYS A 77 4.78 -3.86 -2.58
C LYS A 77 5.03 -3.43 -4.03
N GLU A 78 4.09 -3.67 -4.94
CA GLU A 78 4.21 -3.25 -6.34
C GLU A 78 4.34 -1.72 -6.46
N LEU A 79 3.53 -0.96 -5.71
CA LEU A 79 3.63 0.50 -5.67
C LEU A 79 4.99 0.97 -5.12
N PHE A 80 5.50 0.31 -4.09
CA PHE A 80 6.84 0.58 -3.57
C PHE A 80 7.93 0.28 -4.59
N LEU A 81 7.86 -0.85 -5.29
CA LEU A 81 8.85 -1.23 -6.31
C LEU A 81 8.86 -0.24 -7.47
N GLN A 82 7.69 0.23 -7.91
CA GLN A 82 7.57 1.25 -8.95
C GLN A 82 8.32 2.55 -8.60
N LEU A 83 8.33 2.93 -7.31
CA LEU A 83 9.04 4.13 -6.85
C LEU A 83 10.49 3.86 -6.43
N ALA A 84 10.79 2.66 -5.92
CA ALA A 84 12.14 2.26 -5.52
C ALA A 84 13.07 2.06 -6.73
N ASP A 85 12.53 1.72 -7.90
CA ASP A 85 13.34 1.71 -9.12
C ASP A 85 13.74 3.14 -9.53
N LEU A 86 12.87 4.12 -9.27
CA LEU A 86 13.15 5.55 -9.54
C LEU A 86 14.19 6.12 -8.57
N SER A 87 14.27 5.62 -7.34
CA SER A 87 15.28 6.09 -6.37
C SER A 87 16.71 5.65 -6.70
N LYS A 88 16.89 4.70 -7.62
CA LYS A 88 18.20 4.25 -8.11
C LYS A 88 18.72 5.06 -9.31
N ILE A 89 17.92 5.99 -9.84
CA ILE A 89 18.36 6.87 -10.92
C ILE A 89 19.26 7.95 -10.29
N PRO A 90 20.58 7.98 -10.60
CA PRO A 90 21.42 9.07 -10.15
C PRO A 90 20.90 10.37 -10.79
N ILE A 91 20.68 11.38 -9.94
CA ILE A 91 20.30 12.74 -10.34
C ILE A 91 21.54 13.47 -10.86
#